data_AF-A0AAD9ULP8-F1
#
_entry.id   AF-A0AAD9ULP8-F1
#
_cell.length_a   1.000
_cell.length_b   1.000
_cell.length_c   1.000
_cell.angle_alpha   90.00
_cell.angle_beta   90.00
_cell.angle_gamma   90.00
#
_symmetry.space_group_name_H-M   'P 1'
#
loop_
_entity.id
_entity.type
_entity.pdbx_description
1 polymer ?
#
loop_
_entity_poly.entity_id
_entity_poly.type
_entity_poly.pdbx_seq_one_letter_code
_entity_poly.pdbx_strand_id
1 'polypeptide(L)'
;MDIRRISSRNLGRDDRVISDHAREARFPFLDENVVSFLNSLPLHDKADLTLPRGIGEKLLLRLLALQLGLARSATLPKRAIQFGSRIAKMENRKEHASDTCNRLKDK
;
A
#
# COMPACT_ATOMS: atom_id res chain seq x y z
N MET A 1 -10.10 2.66 -6.14
CA MET A 1 -8.66 2.96 -6.33
C MET A 1 -8.50 3.53 -7.72
N ASP A 2 -7.87 4.69 -7.87
CA ASP A 2 -7.70 5.29 -9.20
C ASP A 2 -6.47 4.68 -9.89
N ILE A 3 -6.68 3.53 -10.54
CA ILE A 3 -5.63 2.79 -11.26
C ILE A 3 -5.03 3.65 -12.37
N ARG A 4 -5.81 4.55 -12.99
CA ARG A 4 -5.34 5.40 -14.10
C ARG A 4 -4.23 6.35 -13.69
N ARG A 5 -4.14 6.68 -12.40
CA ARG A 5 -3.15 7.62 -11.85
C ARG A 5 -2.11 6.95 -10.96
N ILE A 6 -2.14 5.62 -10.79
CA ILE A 6 -1.22 4.93 -9.88
C ILE A 6 0.24 5.04 -10.33
N SER A 7 0.47 5.04 -11.66
CA SER A 7 1.77 5.17 -12.30
C SER A 7 2.43 6.51 -11.97
N SER A 8 1.76 7.62 -12.22
CA SER A 8 2.31 8.96 -11.99
C SER A 8 2.34 9.38 -10.52
N ARG A 9 1.57 8.71 -9.65
CA ARG A 9 1.50 9.01 -8.21
C ARG A 9 2.36 8.07 -7.38
N ASN A 10 1.80 6.93 -7.00
CA ASN A 10 2.43 6.04 -6.02
C ASN A 10 3.67 5.40 -6.62
N LEU A 11 3.55 4.80 -7.80
CA LEU A 11 4.65 4.08 -8.43
C LEU A 11 5.75 5.04 -8.87
N GLY A 12 5.42 6.18 -9.47
CA GLY A 12 6.41 7.15 -9.91
C GLY A 12 7.16 7.83 -8.76
N ARG A 13 6.55 7.94 -7.57
CA ARG A 13 7.29 8.36 -6.35
C ARG A 13 8.24 7.26 -5.90
N ASP A 14 7.72 6.04 -5.75
CA ASP A 14 8.49 4.92 -5.20
C ASP A 14 9.66 4.55 -6.15
N ASP A 15 9.43 4.60 -7.46
CA ASP A 15 10.43 4.37 -8.51
C ASP A 15 11.58 5.38 -8.45
N ARG A 16 11.29 6.69 -8.36
CA ARG A 16 12.33 7.73 -8.22
C ARG A 16 13.22 7.53 -7.00
N VAL A 17 12.65 7.14 -5.86
CA VAL A 17 13.41 6.90 -4.63
C VAL A 17 14.27 5.63 -4.73
N ILE A 18 13.74 4.58 -5.35
CA ILE A 18 14.41 3.26 -5.43
C ILE A 18 15.49 3.24 -6.51
N SER A 19 15.23 3.85 -7.67
CA SER A 19 16.17 3.96 -8.78
C SER A 19 17.39 4.84 -8.45
N ASP A 20 17.21 5.86 -7.60
CA ASP A 20 18.32 6.66 -7.04
C ASP A 20 19.36 5.80 -6.30
N HIS A 21 18.94 4.61 -5.83
CA HIS A 21 19.80 3.63 -5.17
C HIS A 21 20.24 2.48 -6.10
N ALA A 22 20.10 2.63 -7.42
CA ALA A 22 20.36 1.60 -8.44
C ALA A 22 19.63 0.28 -8.13
N ARG A 23 18.42 0.37 -7.58
CA ARG A 23 17.54 -0.77 -7.31
C ARG A 23 16.30 -0.68 -8.18
N GLU A 24 15.64 -1.83 -8.32
CA GLU A 24 14.36 -1.95 -9.01
C GLU A 24 13.34 -2.55 -8.04
N ALA A 25 12.16 -1.95 -7.95
CA ALA A 25 11.06 -2.48 -7.16
C ALA A 25 10.26 -3.51 -7.96
N ARG A 26 9.89 -4.61 -7.31
CA ARG A 26 8.91 -5.56 -7.84
C ARG A 26 7.62 -5.44 -7.04
N PHE A 27 6.49 -5.39 -7.73
CA PHE A 27 5.17 -5.25 -7.13
C PHE A 27 4.27 -6.46 -7.47
N PRO A 28 4.48 -7.63 -6.85
CA PRO A 28 3.73 -8.86 -7.19
C PRO A 28 2.20 -8.73 -7.11
N PHE A 29 1.70 -7.85 -6.24
CA PHE A 29 0.26 -7.59 -6.13
C PHE A 29 -0.33 -6.75 -7.28
N LEU A 30 0.51 -6.23 -8.17
CA LEU A 30 0.11 -5.52 -9.39
C LEU A 30 0.32 -6.37 -10.66
N ASP A 31 0.75 -7.63 -10.52
CA ASP A 31 0.81 -8.58 -11.63
C ASP A 31 -0.58 -8.72 -12.30
N GLU A 32 -0.59 -8.77 -13.62
CA GLU A 32 -1.83 -8.75 -14.41
C GLU A 32 -2.74 -9.94 -14.09
N ASN A 33 -2.18 -11.12 -13.83
CA ASN A 33 -2.95 -12.31 -13.49
C ASN A 33 -3.56 -12.18 -12.10
N VAL A 34 -2.80 -11.65 -11.13
CA VAL A 34 -3.30 -11.38 -9.77
C VAL A 34 -4.44 -10.37 -9.80
N VAL A 35 -4.27 -9.27 -10.53
CA VAL A 35 -5.29 -8.23 -10.68
C VAL A 35 -6.54 -8.77 -11.39
N SER A 36 -6.35 -9.53 -12.47
CA SER A 36 -7.44 -10.15 -13.23
C SER A 36 -8.27 -11.11 -12.35
N PHE A 37 -7.60 -12.02 -11.64
CA PHE A 37 -8.24 -12.95 -10.71
C PHE A 37 -9.01 -12.22 -9.59
N LEU A 38 -8.40 -11.22 -8.96
CA LEU A 38 -9.08 -10.47 -7.90
C LEU A 38 -10.28 -9.66 -8.43
N ASN A 39 -10.25 -9.22 -9.69
CA ASN A 39 -11.37 -8.53 -10.32
C ASN A 39 -12.51 -9.48 -10.69
N SER A 40 -12.25 -10.75 -10.98
CA SER A 40 -13.30 -11.74 -11.27
C SER A 40 -14.06 -12.22 -10.02
N LEU A 41 -13.47 -12.06 -8.83
CA LEU A 41 -14.11 -12.47 -7.58
C LEU A 41 -15.16 -11.45 -7.08
N PRO A 42 -16.27 -11.90 -6.48
CA PRO A 42 -17.21 -11.02 -5.81
C PRO A 42 -16.58 -10.34 -4.59
N LEU A 43 -17.13 -9.20 -4.16
CA LEU A 43 -16.55 -8.40 -3.09
C LEU A 43 -16.49 -9.16 -1.74
N HIS A 44 -17.53 -9.93 -1.40
CA HIS A 44 -17.64 -10.63 -0.13
C HIS A 44 -16.55 -11.70 0.06
N ASP A 45 -16.04 -12.29 -1.02
CA ASP A 45 -14.91 -13.22 -0.97
C ASP A 45 -13.59 -12.49 -0.64
N LYS A 46 -13.49 -11.21 -0.98
CA LYS A 46 -12.30 -10.37 -0.78
C LYS A 46 -12.30 -9.66 0.56
N ALA A 47 -13.48 -9.24 1.03
CA ALA A 47 -13.65 -8.50 2.27
C ALA A 47 -15.08 -8.58 2.79
N ASP A 48 -15.21 -8.69 4.12
CA ASP A 48 -16.46 -8.51 4.84
C ASP A 48 -16.35 -7.31 5.78
N LEU A 49 -16.81 -6.15 5.33
CA LEU A 49 -16.68 -4.91 6.11
C LEU A 49 -17.69 -4.80 7.26
N THR A 50 -18.54 -5.82 7.48
CA THR A 50 -19.42 -5.89 8.67
C THR A 50 -18.65 -6.37 9.90
N LEU A 51 -17.51 -7.03 9.71
CA LEU A 51 -16.67 -7.53 10.79
C LEU A 51 -15.78 -6.43 11.39
N PRO A 52 -15.29 -6.62 12.63
CA PRO A 52 -14.38 -5.67 13.27
C PRO A 52 -13.11 -5.38 12.46
N ARG A 53 -12.53 -4.19 12.70
CA ARG A 53 -11.28 -3.75 12.08
C ARG A 53 -10.16 -4.77 12.29
N GLY A 54 -9.48 -5.14 11.21
CA GLY A 54 -8.41 -6.13 11.23
C GLY A 54 -8.88 -7.58 11.05
N ILE A 55 -10.18 -7.82 10.91
CA ILE A 55 -10.74 -9.15 10.61
C ILE A 55 -11.23 -9.18 9.16
N GLY A 56 -12.26 -8.37 8.87
CA GLY A 56 -12.96 -8.42 7.58
C GLY A 56 -12.24 -7.77 6.40
N GLU A 57 -11.36 -6.81 6.67
CA GLU A 57 -10.54 -6.16 5.64
C GLU A 57 -9.54 -7.17 5.04
N LYS A 58 -9.44 -7.26 3.70
CA LYS A 58 -8.46 -8.12 3.02
C LYS A 58 -8.59 -9.61 3.40
N LEU A 59 -9.83 -10.07 3.61
CA LEU A 59 -10.16 -11.41 4.08
C LEU A 59 -9.40 -12.50 3.33
N LEU A 60 -9.47 -12.51 1.99
CA LEU A 60 -8.76 -13.48 1.15
C LEU A 60 -7.26 -13.52 1.42
N LEU A 61 -6.62 -12.35 1.57
CA LEU A 61 -5.19 -12.25 1.85
C LEU A 61 -4.85 -12.75 3.26
N ARG A 62 -5.75 -12.56 4.24
CA ARG A 62 -5.57 -13.07 5.61
C ARG A 62 -5.68 -14.60 5.64
N LEU A 63 -6.63 -15.17 4.92
CA LEU A 63 -6.79 -16.62 4.78
C LEU A 63 -5.56 -17.26 4.13
N LEU A 64 -5.06 -16.67 3.04
CA LEU A 64 -3.81 -17.12 2.40
C LEU A 64 -2.62 -17.02 3.36
N ALA A 65 -2.50 -15.91 4.10
CA ALA A 65 -1.44 -15.75 5.10
C ALA A 65 -1.50 -16.84 6.18
N LEU A 66 -2.70 -17.24 6.64
CA LEU A 66 -2.87 -18.36 7.57
C LEU A 66 -2.41 -19.68 6.96
N GLN A 67 -2.79 -19.98 5.71
CA GLN A 67 -2.36 -21.19 5.00
C GLN A 67 -0.84 -21.28 4.85
N LEU A 68 -0.16 -20.14 4.71
CA LEU A 68 1.29 -20.04 4.62
C LEU A 68 1.99 -20.01 6.00
N GLY A 69 1.26 -20.18 7.11
CA GLY A 69 1.80 -20.14 8.47
C GLY A 69 2.10 -18.73 9.02
N LEU A 70 1.67 -17.67 8.33
CA LEU A 70 1.89 -16.27 8.72
C LEU A 70 0.80 -15.75 9.68
N ALA A 71 0.51 -16.50 10.75
CA ALA A 71 -0.62 -16.26 11.65
C ALA A 71 -0.65 -14.86 12.26
N ARG A 72 0.52 -14.31 12.64
CA ARG A 72 0.61 -12.95 13.17
C ARG A 72 0.24 -11.91 12.10
N SER A 73 0.77 -12.05 10.89
CA SER A 73 0.50 -11.12 9.79
C SER A 73 -0.98 -11.14 9.39
N ALA A 74 -1.61 -12.31 9.47
CA ALA A 74 -3.02 -12.49 9.15
C ALA A 74 -3.97 -11.71 10.08
N THR A 75 -3.56 -11.34 11.28
CA THR A 75 -4.42 -10.63 12.26
C THR A 75 -4.10 -9.15 12.40
N LEU A 76 -2.98 -8.67 11.85
CA LEU A 76 -2.61 -7.26 11.96
C LEU A 76 -3.56 -6.37 11.14
N PRO A 77 -4.16 -5.33 11.75
CA PRO A 77 -4.93 -4.33 11.01
C PRO A 77 -4.06 -3.59 10.01
N LYS A 78 -4.61 -3.21 8.85
CA LYS A 78 -3.84 -2.44 7.87
C LYS A 78 -3.42 -1.10 8.47
N ARG A 79 -2.11 -0.83 8.43
CA ARG A 79 -1.51 0.48 8.70
C ARG A 79 -0.67 0.91 7.50
N ALA A 80 -0.76 2.16 7.06
CA ALA A 80 0.15 2.66 6.00
C ALA A 80 1.53 2.90 6.60
N ILE A 81 2.59 2.75 5.79
CA ILE A 81 3.98 2.86 6.26
C ILE A 81 4.23 4.19 6.98
N GLN A 82 3.67 5.31 6.49
CA GLN A 82 3.85 6.62 7.13
C GLN A 82 3.27 6.70 8.55
N PHE A 83 2.20 5.96 8.83
CA PHE A 83 1.63 5.83 10.18
C PHE A 83 2.35 4.72 10.96
N GLY A 84 2.88 3.73 10.25
CA GLY A 84 3.83 2.71 10.69
C GLY A 84 5.04 3.31 11.40
N SER A 85 5.82 4.07 10.65
CA SER A 85 7.06 4.71 11.07
C SER A 85 6.87 5.93 11.97
N ARG A 86 5.63 6.40 12.13
CA ARG A 86 5.27 7.67 12.80
C ARG A 86 5.81 8.93 12.09
N ILE A 87 6.34 8.82 10.87
CA ILE A 87 6.83 9.96 10.08
C ILE A 87 5.74 11.01 9.86
N ALA A 88 4.48 10.59 9.72
CA ALA A 88 3.33 11.48 9.58
C ALA A 88 3.11 12.41 10.79
N LYS A 89 3.72 12.12 11.95
CA LYS A 89 3.71 13.02 13.13
C LYS A 89 4.82 14.07 13.08
N MET A 90 5.87 13.81 12.30
CA MET A 90 7.01 14.70 12.12
C MET A 90 6.81 15.65 10.94
N GLU A 91 5.96 15.27 9.98
CA GLU A 91 5.59 16.13 8.86
C GLU A 91 4.70 17.31 9.31
N ASN A 92 4.97 18.48 8.74
CA ASN A 92 4.09 19.64 8.89
C ASN A 92 2.75 19.34 8.21
N ARG A 93 1.64 19.49 8.94
CA ARG A 93 0.29 19.22 8.41
C ARG A 93 -0.09 20.05 7.18
N LYS A 94 0.62 21.16 6.95
CA LYS A 94 0.45 22.04 5.79
C LYS A 94 1.28 21.63 4.58
N GLU A 95 2.20 20.68 4.73
CA GLU A 95 3.03 20.18 3.63
C GLU A 95 2.37 18.94 3.03
N HIS A 96 2.15 18.97 1.71
CA HIS A 96 1.70 17.83 0.94
C HIS A 96 2.87 17.23 0.14
N ALA A 97 2.82 15.92 -0.10
CA ALA A 97 3.86 15.22 -0.86
C ALA A 97 3.99 15.70 -2.33
N SER A 98 2.99 16.42 -2.85
CA SER A 98 3.03 17.07 -4.16
C SER A 98 3.73 18.43 -4.15
N ASP A 99 3.98 19.01 -2.97
CA ASP A 99 4.52 20.35 -2.87
C ASP A 99 6.03 20.34 -3.12
N THR A 100 6.53 21.38 -3.77
CA THR A 100 7.97 21.55 -3.92
C THR A 100 8.60 21.83 -2.56
N CYS A 101 9.58 21.02 -2.16
CA CYS A 101 10.24 21.20 -0.87
C CYS A 101 11.03 22.53 -0.85
N ASN A 102 10.52 23.53 -0.14
CA ASN A 102 11.18 24.83 -0.04
C ASN A 102 12.57 24.74 0.63
N ARG A 103 12.78 23.77 1.53
CA ARG A 103 14.10 23.50 2.17
C ARG A 103 15.20 23.11 1.17
N LEU A 104 14.83 22.67 -0.03
CA LEU A 104 15.76 22.31 -1.10
C LEU A 104 15.99 23.47 -2.10
N LYS A 105 15.26 24.59 -1.98
CA LYS A 105 15.42 25.76 -2.84
C LYS A 105 16.51 26.72 -2.37
N ASP A 106 16.87 26.65 -1.09
CA ASP A 106 17.88 27.52 -0.46
C ASP A 106 19.29 26.89 -0.43
N LYS A 107 19.54 25.87 -1.26
CA LYS A 107 20.86 25.27 -1.48
C LYS A 107 21.38 25.58 -2.87
#